data_AF-A0A923LXF9-F1
#
_entry.id   AF-A0A923LXF9-F1
#
_cell.length_a   1.000
_cell.length_b   1.000
_cell.length_c   1.000
_cell.angle_alpha   90.00
_cell.angle_beta   90.00
_cell.angle_gamma   90.00
#
_symmetry.space_group_name_H-M   'P 1'
#
loop_
_entity.id
_entity.type
_entity.pdbx_description
1 polymer ?
#
loop_
_entity_poly.entity_id
_entity_poly.type
_entity_poly.pdbx_seq_one_letter_code
_entity_poly.pdbx_strand_id
1 'polypeptide(L)' 'LLDYYKKGMFPFDKLIKFYPFEQINEAFEESGSGKCIKAVLKML' A
#
# COMPACT_ATOMS: atom_id res chain seq x y z
N LEU A 1 -3.47 -15.29 8.42
CA LEU A 1 -3.65 -14.17 7.46
C LEU A 1 -3.06 -14.48 6.08
N LEU A 2 -1.79 -14.93 5.98
CA LEU A 2 -1.20 -15.33 4.70
C LEU A 2 -2.00 -16.43 3.97
N ASP A 3 -2.47 -17.43 4.69
CA ASP A 3 -3.29 -18.50 4.08
C ASP A 3 -4.64 -17.98 3.57
N TYR A 4 -5.24 -16.98 4.22
CA TYR A 4 -6.46 -16.36 3.73
C TYR A 4 -6.21 -15.52 2.48
N TYR A 5 -5.08 -14.82 2.40
CA TYR A 5 -4.68 -14.12 1.19
C TYR A 5 -4.46 -15.10 0.03
N LYS A 6 -3.71 -16.19 0.26
CA LYS A 6 -3.49 -17.25 -0.74
C LYS A 6 -4.80 -17.91 -1.21
N LYS A 7 -5.80 -18.00 -0.32
CA LYS A 7 -7.15 -18.50 -0.63
C LYS A 7 -8.09 -17.43 -1.22
N GLY A 8 -7.63 -16.19 -1.45
CA GLY A 8 -8.44 -15.09 -1.96
C GLY A 8 -9.45 -14.49 -0.97
N MET A 9 -9.43 -14.92 0.29
CA MET A 9 -10.35 -14.49 1.35
C MET A 9 -9.90 -13.22 2.08
N PHE A 10 -8.65 -12.77 1.86
CA PHE A 10 -8.11 -11.56 2.47
C PHE A 10 -7.33 -10.73 1.43
N PRO A 11 -8.03 -9.95 0.59
CA PRO A 11 -7.43 -9.21 -0.53
C PRO A 11 -6.80 -7.88 -0.06
N PHE A 12 -5.84 -7.95 0.86
CA PHE A 12 -5.16 -6.76 1.40
C PHE A 12 -4.33 -6.01 0.35
N ASP A 13 -3.84 -6.74 -0.66
CA ASP A 13 -3.10 -6.23 -1.81
C ASP A 13 -3.90 -5.18 -2.60
N LYS A 14 -5.22 -5.30 -2.64
CA LYS A 14 -6.11 -4.32 -3.30
C LYS A 14 -6.15 -2.95 -2.62
N LEU A 15 -5.69 -2.87 -1.36
CA LEU A 15 -5.63 -1.62 -0.60
C LEU A 15 -4.29 -0.89 -0.79
N ILE A 16 -3.32 -1.53 -1.45
CA ILE A 16 -1.97 -1.03 -1.58
C ILE A 16 -1.85 -0.10 -2.78
N LYS A 17 -1.31 1.10 -2.55
CA LYS A 17 -0.72 1.93 -3.60
C LYS A 17 0.80 1.92 -3.45
N PHE A 18 1.49 1.65 -4.55
CA PHE A 18 2.94 1.63 -4.58
C PHE A 18 3.51 2.97 -5.00
N TYR A 19 4.58 3.38 -4.32
CA TYR A 19 5.35 4.57 -4.67
C TYR A 19 6.83 4.19 -4.78
N PRO A 20 7.60 4.79 -5.71
CA PRO A 20 9.06 4.76 -5.64
C PRO A 20 9.53 5.41 -4.32
N PHE A 21 10.69 5.00 -3.82
CA PHE A 21 11.21 5.48 -2.54
C PHE A 21 11.41 7.00 -2.50
N GLU A 22 11.80 7.59 -3.64
CA GLU A 22 11.99 9.04 -3.80
C GLU A 22 10.71 9.85 -3.56
N GLN A 23 9.53 9.21 -3.66
CA GLN A 23 8.22 9.83 -3.43
C GLN A 23 7.69 9.64 -1.99
N ILE A 24 8.56 9.40 -1.01
CA ILE A 24 8.15 9.17 0.39
C ILE A 24 7.24 10.26 0.96
N ASN A 25 7.48 11.53 0.64
CA ASN A 25 6.67 12.63 1.14
C ASN A 25 5.26 12.65 0.53
N GLU A 26 5.13 12.37 -0.77
CA GLU A 26 3.82 12.24 -1.44
C GLU A 26 3.03 11.07 -0.87
N ALA A 27 3.68 9.92 -0.69
CA ALA A 27 3.07 8.74 -0.09
C ALA A 27 2.54 9.02 1.33
N PHE A 28 3.26 9.85 2.10
CA PHE A 28 2.87 10.26 3.44
C PHE A 28 1.65 11.20 3.42
N GLU A 29 1.66 12.24 2.59
CA GLU A 29 0.54 13.19 2.46
C GLU A 29 -0.74 12.51 1.96
N GLU A 30 -0.64 11.65 0.94
CA GLU A 30 -1.81 10.94 0.42
C GLU A 30 -2.38 9.94 1.43
N SER A 31 -1.53 9.34 2.27
CA SER A 31 -1.98 8.50 3.37
C SER A 31 -2.67 9.32 4.46
N GLY A 32 -2.10 10.46 4.84
CA GLY A 32 -2.66 11.35 5.86
C GLY A 32 -3.99 11.99 5.45
N SER A 33 -4.16 12.29 4.16
CA SER A 33 -5.42 12.82 3.61
C SER A 33 -6.49 11.75 3.36
N GLY A 34 -6.14 10.46 3.47
CA GLY A 34 -7.05 9.34 3.17
C GLY A 34 -7.24 9.04 1.68
N LYS A 35 -6.53 9.75 0.79
CA LYS A 35 -6.50 9.47 -0.66
C LYS A 35 -5.83 8.13 -0.97
N CYS A 36 -4.89 7.70 -0.12
CA CYS A 36 -4.25 6.38 -0.16
C CYS A 36 -4.52 5.63 1.15
N ILE A 37 -5.10 4.43 1.06
CA ILE A 37 -5.41 3.62 2.26
C ILE A 37 -4.15 2.98 2.84
N LYS A 38 -3.29 2.40 1.98
CA LYS A 38 -2.03 1.79 2.39
C LYS A 38 -0.93 2.09 1.37
N ALA A 39 -0.04 3.02 1.69
CA ALA A 39 1.15 3.26 0.90
C ALA A 39 2.23 2.20 1.19
N VAL A 40 2.91 1.74 0.14
CA VAL A 40 4.12 0.89 0.21
C VAL A 40 5.20 1.48 -0.67
N LEU A 41 6.36 1.77 -0.09
CA LEU A 41 7.53 2.25 -0.83
C LEU A 41 8.27 1.08 -1.48
N LYS A 42 8.65 1.23 -2.73
CA LYS A 42 9.54 0.32 -3.46
C LYS A 42 10.95 0.88 -3.48
N MET A 43 11.89 0.09 -2.99
CA MET A 43 13.33 0.31 -3.16
C MET A 43 13.73 -0.41 -4.45
N LEU A 44 13.96 0.33 -5.53
CA LEU A 44 14.47 -0.21 -6.80
C LEU A 44 15.92 0.22 -7.02
#